data_AF-A0A915L6V9-F1
#
_entry.id   AF-A0A915L6V9-F1
#
_cell.length_a   1.000
_cell.length_b   1.000
_cell.length_c   1.000
_cell.angle_alpha   90.00
_cell.angle_beta   90.00
_cell.angle_gamma   90.00
#
_symmetry.space_group_name_H-M   'P 1'
#
loop_
_entity.id
_entity.type
_entity.pdbx_description
1 polymer ?
#
loop_
_entity_poly.entity_id
_entity_poly.type
_entity_poly.pdbx_seq_one_letter_code
_entity_poly.pdbx_strand_id
1 'polypeptide(L)'
;MIGLGFLTKQQYKQMSGRAGRAGLDVVGESILVVQPTQKPSVIEMLRSPYDKCQSSLLYQDGCGLKALILNIVGLNIISTKSGLIDFLKQTFLWLQSNQNNMDNLLKNIECSLRYLVDNNFIELSKLNDENDFHNSVDLYIKATNMGKATLSGKHNDG
;
A
#
# COMPACT_ATOMS: atom_id res chain seq x y z
N MET A 1 -0.05 -13.45 -12.48
CA MET A 1 0.40 -14.69 -13.15
C MET A 1 1.59 -14.35 -14.03
N ILE A 2 2.76 -14.93 -13.79
CA ILE A 2 3.89 -14.82 -14.72
C ILE A 2 3.58 -15.74 -15.90
N GLY A 3 3.58 -15.23 -17.13
CA GLY A 3 3.44 -16.06 -18.35
C GLY A 3 2.20 -15.83 -19.23
N LEU A 4 1.21 -15.02 -18.81
CA LEU A 4 0.04 -14.67 -19.65
C LEU A 4 0.08 -13.24 -20.23
N GLY A 5 0.87 -12.34 -19.63
CA GLY A 5 0.96 -10.93 -20.03
C GLY A 5 2.26 -10.63 -20.79
N PHE A 6 2.27 -9.52 -21.53
CA PHE A 6 3.50 -8.98 -22.12
C PHE A 6 4.51 -8.63 -21.01
N LEU A 7 5.78 -8.93 -21.25
CA LEU A 7 6.86 -8.73 -20.29
C LEU A 7 7.08 -7.23 -20.01
N THR A 8 7.29 -6.85 -18.75
CA THR A 8 7.73 -5.49 -18.41
C THR A 8 9.26 -5.37 -18.45
N LYS A 9 9.77 -4.14 -18.61
CA LYS A 9 11.23 -3.88 -18.59
C LYS A 9 11.91 -4.41 -17.33
N GLN A 10 11.25 -4.27 -16.17
CA GLN A 10 11.80 -4.71 -14.89
C GLN A 10 11.86 -6.23 -14.81
N GLN A 11 10.81 -6.92 -15.25
CA GLN A 11 10.78 -8.38 -15.31
C GLN A 11 11.90 -8.90 -16.23
N TYR A 12 12.04 -8.32 -17.43
CA TYR A 12 13.14 -8.65 -18.33
C TYR A 12 14.50 -8.46 -17.65
N LYS A 13 14.73 -7.31 -17.01
CA LYS A 13 16.02 -7.02 -16.36
C LYS A 13 16.31 -7.92 -15.16
N GLN A 14 15.29 -8.30 -14.38
CA GLN A 14 15.43 -9.29 -13.31
C GLN A 14 15.79 -10.69 -13.85
N MET A 15 15.28 -11.05 -15.03
CA MET A 15 15.63 -12.30 -15.70
C MET A 15 17.04 -12.24 -16.31
N SER A 16 17.31 -11.24 -17.15
CA SER A 16 18.60 -11.09 -17.85
C SER A 16 19.76 -10.85 -16.89
N GLY A 17 19.50 -10.23 -15.73
CA GLY A 17 20.50 -10.00 -14.70
C GLY A 17 21.02 -11.27 -14.02
N ARG A 18 20.42 -12.43 -14.32
CA ARG A 18 20.91 -13.74 -13.86
C ARG A 18 21.94 -14.37 -14.82
N ALA A 19 22.18 -13.77 -15.99
CA ALA A 19 23.16 -14.28 -16.94
C ALA A 19 24.59 -13.94 -16.49
N GLY A 20 25.44 -14.96 -16.40
CA GLY A 20 26.84 -14.87 -15.96
C GLY A 20 27.03 -15.19 -14.48
N ARG A 21 28.03 -16.02 -14.18
CA ARG A 21 28.39 -16.43 -12.81
C ARG A 21 29.56 -15.59 -12.30
N ALA A 22 29.36 -14.95 -11.16
CA ALA A 22 30.41 -14.18 -10.48
C ALA A 22 31.66 -15.04 -10.25
N GLY A 23 32.80 -14.59 -10.79
CA GLY A 23 34.10 -15.24 -10.61
C GLY A 23 34.41 -16.41 -11.55
N LEU A 24 33.48 -16.80 -12.43
CA LEU A 24 33.71 -17.88 -13.40
C LEU A 24 33.60 -17.38 -14.84
N ASP A 25 32.57 -16.61 -15.14
CA ASP A 25 32.30 -16.15 -16.50
C ASP A 25 32.81 -14.71 -16.66
N VAL A 26 33.53 -14.43 -17.76
CA VAL A 26 34.01 -13.08 -18.09
C VAL A 26 32.88 -12.21 -18.65
N VAL A 27 31.87 -12.84 -19.27
CA VAL A 27 30.70 -12.19 -19.87
C VAL A 27 29.46 -13.05 -19.60
N GLY A 28 28.32 -12.41 -19.31
CA GLY A 28 27.01 -13.04 -19.26
C GLY A 28 26.16 -12.66 -20.47
N GLU A 29 25.66 -13.64 -21.21
CA GLU A 29 24.80 -13.42 -22.38
C GLU A 29 23.33 -13.71 -22.06
N SER A 30 22.44 -12.83 -22.52
CA SER A 30 20.99 -12.99 -22.39
C SER A 30 20.33 -12.82 -23.76
N ILE A 31 19.71 -13.90 -24.26
CA ILE A 31 19.05 -13.92 -25.57
C ILE A 31 17.54 -13.82 -25.37
N LEU A 32 16.93 -12.77 -25.93
CA LEU A 32 15.47 -12.58 -25.93
C LEU A 32 14.89 -13.03 -27.28
N VAL A 33 14.14 -14.14 -27.27
CA VAL A 33 13.47 -14.68 -28.46
C VAL A 33 12.11 -14.02 -28.62
N VAL A 34 11.84 -13.43 -29.78
CA VAL A 34 10.62 -12.64 -30.06
C VAL A 34 10.02 -12.99 -31.41
N GLN A 35 8.70 -12.94 -31.53
CA GLN A 35 8.04 -13.00 -32.84
C GLN A 35 8.28 -11.70 -33.61
N PRO A 36 8.42 -11.72 -34.95
CA PRO A 36 8.62 -10.51 -35.75
C PRO A 36 7.56 -9.43 -35.51
N THR A 37 6.31 -9.84 -35.29
CA THR A 37 5.16 -8.98 -34.98
C THR A 37 5.30 -8.23 -33.65
N GLN A 38 6.02 -8.79 -32.68
CA GLN A 38 6.21 -8.22 -31.34
C GLN A 38 7.50 -7.39 -31.21
N LYS A 39 8.39 -7.47 -32.22
CA LYS A 39 9.70 -6.80 -32.20
C LYS A 39 9.61 -5.30 -31.91
N PRO A 40 8.68 -4.51 -32.49
CA PRO A 40 8.55 -3.08 -32.18
C PRO A 40 8.24 -2.83 -30.70
N SER A 41 7.27 -3.56 -30.13
CA SER A 41 6.86 -3.43 -28.73
C SER A 41 7.97 -3.83 -27.76
N VAL A 42 8.76 -4.84 -28.10
CA VAL A 42 9.92 -5.25 -27.27
C VAL A 42 11.02 -4.19 -27.29
N ILE A 43 11.30 -3.59 -28.45
CA ILE A 43 12.27 -2.49 -28.56
C ILE A 43 11.81 -1.29 -27.73
N GLU A 44 10.52 -0.96 -27.81
CA GLU A 44 9.91 0.10 -27.00
C GLU A 44 10.03 -0.21 -25.50
N MET A 45 9.66 -1.42 -25.07
CA MET A 45 9.81 -1.88 -23.68
C MET A 45 11.26 -1.82 -23.20
N LEU A 46 12.25 -2.14 -24.04
CA LEU A 46 13.66 -2.03 -23.66
C LEU A 46 14.11 -0.57 -23.48
N ARG A 47 13.54 0.35 -24.27
CA ARG A 47 13.85 1.78 -24.25
C ARG A 47 13.05 2.57 -23.22
N SER A 48 11.91 2.05 -22.76
CA SER A 48 11.05 2.72 -21.79
C SER A 48 11.76 2.97 -20.45
N PRO A 49 11.37 3.97 -19.65
CA PRO A 49 11.84 4.08 -18.28
C PRO A 49 11.41 2.87 -17.45
N TYR A 50 12.06 2.67 -16.30
CA TYR A 50 11.56 1.70 -15.32
C TYR A 50 10.24 2.20 -14.73
N ASP A 51 9.31 1.28 -14.44
CA ASP A 51 8.08 1.66 -13.75
C ASP A 51 8.41 2.22 -12.37
N LYS A 52 7.67 3.25 -11.97
CA LYS A 52 7.83 3.85 -10.65
C LYS A 52 7.36 2.87 -9.59
N CYS A 53 8.14 2.73 -8.51
CA CYS A 53 7.64 2.03 -7.33
C CYS A 53 6.50 2.86 -6.73
N GLN A 54 5.31 2.27 -6.58
CA GLN A 54 4.14 2.92 -6.02
C GLN A 54 3.67 2.16 -4.79
N SER A 55 3.15 2.90 -3.81
CA SER A 55 2.55 2.34 -2.62
C SER A 55 1.36 1.47 -3.00
N SER A 56 1.33 0.24 -2.50
CA SER A 56 0.25 -0.70 -2.72
C SER A 56 -0.91 -0.52 -1.75
N LEU A 57 -0.86 0.41 -0.80
CA LEU A 57 -1.90 0.56 0.24
C LEU A 57 -3.31 0.84 -0.32
N LEU A 58 -3.41 1.41 -1.53
CA LEU A 58 -4.68 1.67 -2.20
C LEU A 58 -5.16 0.52 -3.12
N TYR A 59 -4.53 -0.66 -3.07
CA TYR A 59 -4.97 -1.81 -3.86
C TYR A 59 -6.43 -2.18 -3.57
N GLN A 60 -7.17 -2.62 -4.60
CA GLN A 60 -8.57 -3.07 -4.50
C GLN A 60 -9.42 -2.13 -3.62
N ASP A 61 -9.61 -0.89 -4.07
CA ASP A 61 -10.41 0.12 -3.36
C ASP A 61 -9.96 0.35 -1.90
N GLY A 62 -8.64 0.42 -1.68
CA GLY A 62 -8.08 0.71 -0.37
C GLY A 62 -8.13 -0.45 0.62
N CYS A 63 -8.22 -1.71 0.16
CA CYS A 63 -8.14 -2.89 1.02
C CYS A 63 -6.89 -2.89 1.91
N GLY A 64 -5.73 -2.48 1.37
CA GLY A 64 -4.50 -2.34 2.14
C GLY A 64 -4.60 -1.29 3.24
N LEU A 65 -5.16 -0.12 2.93
CA LEU A 65 -5.37 0.96 3.87
C LEU A 65 -6.35 0.58 4.99
N LYS A 66 -7.50 -0.03 4.64
CA LYS A 66 -8.49 -0.53 5.61
C LYS A 66 -7.87 -1.56 6.56
N ALA A 67 -7.11 -2.53 6.02
CA ALA A 67 -6.42 -3.53 6.82
C ALA A 67 -5.35 -2.90 7.73
N LEU A 68 -4.57 -1.94 7.22
CA LEU A 68 -3.57 -1.23 8.01
C LEU A 68 -4.21 -0.49 9.17
N ILE A 69 -5.27 0.30 8.93
CA ILE A 69 -6.00 1.04 9.96
C ILE A 69 -6.54 0.09 11.03
N LEU A 70 -7.19 -1.01 10.62
CA LEU A 70 -7.71 -1.98 11.58
C LEU A 70 -6.60 -2.62 12.43
N ASN A 71 -5.46 -2.96 11.81
CA ASN A 71 -4.32 -3.54 12.52
C ASN A 71 -3.77 -2.59 13.59
N ILE A 72 -3.48 -1.33 13.23
CA ILE A 72 -2.86 -0.38 14.17
C ILE A 72 -3.80 0.00 15.33
N VAL A 73 -5.10 0.10 15.06
CA VAL A 73 -6.11 0.36 16.10
C VAL A 73 -6.32 -0.88 16.96
N GLY A 74 -6.47 -2.07 16.37
CA GLY A 74 -6.75 -3.28 17.14
C GLY A 74 -5.56 -3.85 17.92
N LEU A 75 -4.33 -3.52 17.51
CA LEU A 75 -3.11 -3.73 18.29
C LEU A 75 -2.87 -2.63 19.34
N ASN A 76 -3.76 -1.63 19.43
CA ASN A 76 -3.64 -0.46 20.31
C ASN A 76 -2.33 0.33 20.13
N ILE A 77 -1.78 0.37 18.91
CA ILE A 77 -0.62 1.21 18.57
C ILE A 77 -1.04 2.68 18.55
N ILE A 78 -2.26 2.94 18.06
CA ILE A 78 -2.90 4.25 18.07
C ILE A 78 -4.29 4.15 18.70
N SER A 79 -4.75 5.24 19.29
CA SER A 79 -6.09 5.32 19.90
C SER A 79 -6.82 6.62 19.57
N THR A 80 -6.26 7.48 18.72
CA THR A 80 -6.88 8.76 18.33
C THR A 80 -6.84 8.95 16.82
N LYS A 81 -7.76 9.77 16.29
CA LYS A 81 -7.79 10.12 14.87
C LYS A 81 -6.59 10.97 14.48
N SER A 82 -6.18 11.92 15.32
CA SER A 82 -4.94 12.67 15.12
C SER A 82 -3.72 11.73 14.99
N GLY A 83 -3.57 10.79 15.93
CA GLY A 83 -2.50 9.80 15.94
C GLY A 83 -2.51 8.89 14.71
N LEU A 84 -3.70 8.54 14.21
CA LEU A 84 -3.83 7.83 12.93
C LEU A 84 -3.25 8.62 11.77
N ILE A 85 -3.63 9.90 11.65
CA ILE A 85 -3.14 10.75 10.56
C ILE A 85 -1.61 10.91 10.67
N ASP A 86 -1.08 11.10 11.88
CA ASP A 86 0.36 11.23 12.10
C ASP A 86 1.14 9.96 11.81
N PHE A 87 0.56 8.79 12.06
CA PHE A 87 1.11 7.51 11.60
C PHE A 87 1.12 7.44 10.08
N LEU A 88 0.00 7.76 9.43
CA LEU A 88 -0.13 7.69 7.97
C LEU A 88 0.82 8.65 7.24
N LYS A 89 1.15 9.82 7.83
CA LYS A 89 2.16 10.76 7.32
C LYS A 89 3.53 10.12 7.11
N GLN A 90 3.85 9.06 7.85
CA GLN A 90 5.13 8.34 7.77
C GLN A 90 5.12 7.21 6.74
N THR A 91 3.98 6.95 6.08
CA THR A 91 3.87 5.89 5.09
C THR A 91 4.36 6.34 3.71
N PHE A 92 4.83 5.38 2.90
CA PHE A 92 5.19 5.65 1.51
C PHE A 92 4.01 6.21 0.69
N LEU A 93 2.77 5.82 1.01
CA LEU A 93 1.57 6.36 0.35
C LEU A 93 1.46 7.88 0.53
N TRP A 94 1.70 8.36 1.75
CA TRP A 94 1.64 9.79 2.04
C TRP A 94 2.77 10.55 1.33
N LEU A 95 4.00 10.03 1.39
CA LEU A 95 5.14 10.62 0.70
C LEU A 95 4.94 10.74 -0.82
N GLN A 96 4.18 9.82 -1.42
CA GLN A 96 3.87 9.85 -2.85
C GLN A 96 2.66 10.70 -3.21
N SER A 97 1.92 11.19 -2.22
CA SER A 97 0.78 12.07 -2.44
C SER A 97 1.27 13.50 -2.60
N ASN A 98 1.25 14.02 -3.83
CA ASN A 98 1.55 15.42 -4.10
C ASN A 98 0.42 16.33 -3.59
N GLN A 99 0.64 17.64 -3.49
CA GLN A 99 -0.37 18.63 -3.05
C GLN A 99 -1.72 18.47 -3.78
N ASN A 100 -1.72 18.19 -5.09
CA ASN A 100 -2.95 18.00 -5.88
C ASN A 100 -3.72 16.71 -5.57
N ASN A 101 -3.09 15.74 -4.89
CA ASN A 101 -3.68 14.43 -4.56
C ASN A 101 -3.97 14.26 -3.07
N MET A 102 -3.57 15.21 -2.22
CA MET A 102 -3.78 15.10 -0.77
C MET A 102 -5.27 15.03 -0.41
N ASP A 103 -6.13 15.80 -1.07
CA ASP A 103 -7.57 15.75 -0.83
C ASP A 103 -8.16 14.37 -1.15
N ASN A 104 -7.66 13.70 -2.20
CA ASN A 104 -8.08 12.36 -2.55
C ASN A 104 -7.58 11.33 -1.53
N LEU A 105 -6.35 11.48 -1.03
CA LEU A 105 -5.84 10.63 0.03
C LEU A 105 -6.67 10.78 1.32
N LEU A 106 -6.96 12.00 1.73
CA LEU A 106 -7.80 12.27 2.91
C LEU A 106 -9.21 11.68 2.72
N LYS A 107 -9.82 11.84 1.54
CA LYS A 107 -11.10 11.17 1.21
C LYS A 107 -11.00 9.65 1.33
N ASN A 108 -9.92 9.03 0.83
CA ASN A 108 -9.72 7.59 0.93
C ASN A 108 -9.58 7.13 2.40
N ILE A 109 -8.90 7.91 3.23
CA ILE A 109 -8.79 7.64 4.68
C ILE A 109 -10.16 7.74 5.35
N GLU A 110 -10.92 8.82 5.10
CA GLU A 110 -12.27 8.99 5.65
C GLU A 110 -13.23 7.89 5.19
N CYS A 111 -13.19 7.50 3.90
CA CYS A 111 -13.98 6.38 3.39
C CYS A 111 -13.57 5.05 4.02
N SER A 112 -12.28 4.84 4.26
CA SER A 112 -11.78 3.62 4.93
C SER A 112 -12.23 3.56 6.38
N LEU A 113 -12.18 4.69 7.10
CA LEU A 113 -12.69 4.81 8.47
C LEU A 113 -14.19 4.54 8.51
N ARG A 114 -14.96 5.18 7.62
CA ARG A 114 -16.42 4.97 7.52
C ARG A 114 -16.75 3.51 7.26
N TYR A 115 -16.06 2.87 6.30
CA TYR A 115 -16.24 1.45 6.03
C TYR A 115 -16.01 0.59 7.29
N LEU A 116 -14.94 0.85 8.04
CA LEU A 116 -14.64 0.09 9.25
C LEU A 116 -15.66 0.32 10.37
N VAL A 117 -16.23 1.53 10.46
CA VAL A 117 -17.32 1.84 11.42
C VAL A 117 -18.63 1.16 10.99
N ASP A 118 -19.03 1.31 9.72
CA ASP A 118 -20.27 0.76 9.18
C ASP A 118 -20.32 -0.78 9.28
N ASN A 119 -19.15 -1.42 9.17
CA ASN A 119 -19.00 -2.88 9.33
C ASN A 119 -18.66 -3.30 10.77
N ASN A 120 -18.76 -2.39 11.75
CA ASN A 120 -18.57 -2.66 13.17
C ASN A 120 -17.19 -3.24 13.53
N PHE A 121 -16.13 -2.89 12.78
CA PHE A 121 -14.75 -3.27 13.09
C PHE A 121 -14.07 -2.28 14.05
N ILE A 122 -14.44 -0.99 13.97
CA ILE A 122 -13.95 0.05 14.88
C ILE A 122 -15.13 0.90 15.39
N GLU A 123 -14.92 1.54 16.54
CA GLU A 123 -15.83 2.50 17.14
C GLU A 123 -15.11 3.85 17.31
N LEU A 124 -15.85 4.94 17.12
CA LEU A 124 -15.39 6.32 17.30
C LEU A 124 -16.15 6.96 18.46
N SER A 125 -15.43 7.58 19.40
CA SER A 125 -16.02 8.36 20.49
C SER A 125 -15.34 9.71 20.62
N LYS A 126 -16.09 10.76 20.96
CA LYS A 126 -15.52 12.09 21.21
C LYS A 126 -14.65 12.05 22.47
N LEU A 127 -13.47 12.68 22.41
CA LEU A 127 -12.70 12.98 23.61
C LEU A 127 -13.28 14.26 24.22
N ASN A 128 -13.82 14.18 25.44
CA ASN A 128 -14.29 15.36 26.15
C ASN A 128 -13.07 16.02 26.82
N ASP A 129 -12.50 17.03 26.18
CA ASP A 129 -11.57 17.93 26.84
C ASP A 129 -12.36 19.08 27.46
N GLU A 130 -12.59 19.02 28.77
CA GLU A 130 -13.25 20.11 29.52
C GLU A 130 -12.38 21.36 29.70
N ASN A 131 -11.15 21.38 29.16
CA ASN A 131 -10.14 22.41 29.46
C ASN A 131 -9.56 23.18 28.26
N ASP A 132 -10.03 22.98 27.03
CA ASP A 132 -9.41 23.65 25.87
C ASP A 132 -10.30 24.70 25.19
N PHE A 133 -9.85 25.96 25.25
CA PHE A 133 -10.54 27.14 24.68
C PHE A 133 -10.36 27.25 23.16
N HIS A 134 -9.66 26.29 22.53
CA HIS A 134 -9.46 26.18 21.09
C HIS A 134 -10.09 24.88 20.58
N ASN A 135 -11.32 25.00 20.09
CA ASN A 135 -12.26 23.90 19.86
C ASN A 135 -11.88 22.99 18.66
N SER A 136 -11.00 22.02 18.86
CA SER A 136 -10.88 20.85 17.98
C SER A 136 -10.98 19.55 18.78
N VAL A 137 -12.21 19.08 18.99
CA VAL A 137 -12.47 17.79 19.64
C VAL A 137 -11.90 16.65 18.80
N ASP A 138 -10.81 16.06 19.25
CA ASP A 138 -10.25 14.85 18.63
C ASP A 138 -11.14 13.63 18.93
N LEU A 139 -11.04 12.61 18.09
CA LEU A 139 -11.84 11.39 18.20
C LEU A 139 -10.97 10.26 18.72
N TYR A 140 -11.42 9.62 19.80
CA TYR A 140 -10.89 8.35 20.26
C TYR A 140 -11.37 7.23 19.32
N ILE A 141 -10.44 6.35 18.93
CA ILE A 141 -10.68 5.22 18.04
C ILE A 141 -10.32 3.94 18.78
N LYS A 142 -11.22 2.97 18.79
CA LYS A 142 -10.98 1.64 19.35
C LYS A 142 -11.49 0.54 18.43
N ALA A 143 -10.82 -0.60 18.42
CA ALA A 143 -11.32 -1.79 17.72
C ALA A 143 -12.39 -2.49 18.55
N THR A 144 -13.45 -2.94 17.88
CA THR A 144 -14.51 -3.75 18.50
C THR A 144 -14.04 -5.19 18.73
N ASN A 145 -14.85 -6.00 19.41
CA ASN A 145 -14.58 -7.43 19.52
C ASN A 145 -14.51 -8.12 18.14
N MET A 146 -15.36 -7.69 17.21
CA MET A 146 -15.35 -8.18 15.83
C MET A 146 -14.08 -7.75 15.08
N GLY A 147 -13.66 -6.49 15.23
CA GLY A 147 -12.39 -6.00 14.70
C GLY A 147 -11.19 -6.80 15.20
N LYS A 148 -11.12 -7.05 16.51
CA LYS A 148 -10.05 -7.85 17.13
C LYS A 148 -10.06 -9.32 16.69
N ALA A 149 -11.25 -9.91 16.48
CA ALA A 149 -11.37 -11.27 15.97
C ALA A 149 -10.83 -11.38 14.53
N THR A 150 -11.10 -10.40 13.66
CA THR A 150 -10.56 -10.34 12.29
C THR A 150 -9.03 -10.30 12.26
N LEU A 151 -8.40 -9.65 13.24
CA LEU A 151 -6.94 -9.65 13.40
C LEU A 151 -6.42 -11.02 13.79
N SER A 152 -7.08 -11.67 14.75
CA SER A 152 -6.70 -12.98 15.27
C SER A 152 -6.82 -14.07 14.21
N GLY A 153 -7.84 -13.99 13.34
CA GLY A 153 -8.04 -14.93 12.24
C GLY A 153 -6.86 -14.97 11.25
N LYS A 154 -6.16 -13.86 11.02
CA LYS A 154 -4.99 -13.81 10.14
C LYS A 154 -3.70 -14.34 10.77
N HIS A 155 -3.64 -14.47 12.10
CA HIS A 155 -2.47 -15.03 12.80
C HIS A 155 -2.50 -16.55 12.92
N ASN A 156 -3.64 -17.20 12.62
CA ASN A 156 -3.79 -18.66 12.72
C ASN A 156 -3.60 -19.42 11.39
N ASP A 157 -3.37 -18.72 10.27
CA ASP A 157 -3.08 -19.34 8.96
C ASP A 157 -1.57 -19.35 8.67
N GLY A 158 -0.79 -19.92 9.60
CA GLY A 158 0.67 -20.08 9.51
C GLY A 158 1.09 -21.55 9.60
#